data_AF-A0A7S4SRS7-F1
#
_entry.id   AF-A0A7S4SRS7-F1
#
_cell.length_a   1.000
_cell.length_b   1.000
_cell.length_c   1.000
_cell.angle_alpha   90.00
_cell.angle_beta   90.00
_cell.angle_gamma   90.00
#
_symmetry.space_group_name_H-M   'P 1'
#
loop_
_entity.id
_entity.type
_entity.pdbx_description
1 polymer ?
#
loop_
_entity_poly.entity_id
_entity_poly.type
_entity_poly.pdbx_seq_one_letter_code
_entity_poly.pdbx_strand_id
1 'polypeptide(L)'
;ALVEEQQPGASSLQELRTEDTASLLENLREEEWEQLSKRFLFLSPPDDSVRTEVGRLLLDARHAGSFYVRGVWINHDPDLSAGVDLFDIRLDRDRAAVLRKSDLDHQVSSMWVRAVKLNPALQQRYFELLAADATRSDVAHAELYCDDDACEAIAAEFRRRFGRSIPVGLKDAGSWKVAQLRKEQ
;
A
#
# COMPACT_ATOMS: atom_id res chain seq x y z
N ALA A 1 -62.06 38.21 8.83
CA ALA A 1 -60.66 38.63 8.93
C ALA A 1 -59.82 37.37 8.81
N LEU A 2 -59.28 37.11 7.61
CA LEU A 2 -58.38 35.99 7.34
C LEU A 2 -56.98 36.43 7.79
N VAL A 3 -56.38 35.63 8.67
CA VAL A 3 -55.00 35.82 9.13
C VAL A 3 -54.11 35.27 8.03
N GLU A 4 -53.36 36.14 7.36
CA GLU A 4 -52.30 35.75 6.44
C GLU A 4 -51.15 35.09 7.24
N GLU A 5 -50.96 33.80 7.02
CA GLU A 5 -49.74 33.10 7.42
C GLU A 5 -48.58 33.58 6.54
N GLN A 6 -47.67 34.36 7.12
CA GLN A 6 -46.35 34.61 6.53
C GLN A 6 -45.52 33.33 6.60
N GLN A 7 -45.24 32.72 5.45
CA GLN A 7 -44.20 31.69 5.32
C GLN A 7 -42.83 32.29 5.67
N PRO A 8 -42.03 31.66 6.55
CA PRO A 8 -40.68 32.12 6.83
C PRO A 8 -39.80 31.89 5.60
N GLY A 9 -39.09 32.94 5.20
CA GLY A 9 -38.26 32.98 4.01
C GLY A 9 -37.33 31.77 3.92
N ALA A 10 -37.47 31.04 2.82
CA ALA A 10 -36.44 30.13 2.36
C ALA A 10 -35.16 30.96 2.18
N SER A 11 -34.23 30.82 3.13
CA SER A 11 -32.89 31.39 3.01
C SER A 11 -32.25 30.77 1.77
N SER A 12 -32.24 31.53 0.69
CA SER A 12 -31.52 31.22 -0.54
C SER A 12 -30.06 31.00 -0.15
N LEU A 13 -29.63 29.74 -0.07
CA LEU A 13 -28.20 29.42 -0.02
C LEU A 13 -27.57 30.06 -1.27
N GLN A 14 -26.78 31.11 -1.06
CA GLN A 14 -26.05 31.75 -2.15
C GLN A 14 -25.20 30.69 -2.85
N GLU A 15 -25.29 30.62 -4.18
CA GLU A 15 -24.42 29.77 -4.97
C GLU A 15 -22.97 30.18 -4.74
N LEU A 16 -22.18 29.25 -4.18
CA LEU A 16 -20.75 29.42 -3.99
C LEU A 16 -20.08 29.59 -5.36
N ARG A 17 -19.35 30.68 -5.53
CA ARG A 17 -18.54 30.94 -6.71
C ARG A 17 -17.16 30.31 -6.55
N THR A 18 -16.45 30.14 -7.66
CA THR A 18 -15.07 29.64 -7.63
C THR A 18 -14.17 30.50 -6.74
N GLU A 19 -14.36 31.81 -6.78
CA GLU A 19 -13.66 32.80 -5.95
C GLU A 19 -13.91 32.61 -4.43
N ASP A 20 -15.05 32.05 -4.03
CA ASP A 20 -15.36 31.77 -2.61
C ASP A 20 -14.64 30.51 -2.07
N THR A 21 -14.08 29.69 -2.97
CA THR A 21 -13.43 28.40 -2.63
C THR A 21 -11.99 28.30 -3.13
N ALA A 22 -11.50 29.32 -3.83
CA ALA A 22 -10.14 29.38 -4.34
C ALA A 22 -9.23 30.15 -3.37
N SER A 23 -7.99 29.69 -3.23
CA SER A 23 -6.93 30.42 -2.55
C SER A 23 -5.77 30.62 -3.51
N LEU A 24 -5.32 31.87 -3.67
CA LEU A 24 -4.14 32.19 -4.45
C LEU A 24 -2.90 32.00 -3.57
N LEU A 25 -1.98 31.14 -3.99
CA LEU A 25 -0.67 30.98 -3.36
C LEU A 25 0.32 31.87 -4.12
N GLU A 26 0.66 33.02 -3.53
CA GLU A 26 1.67 33.92 -4.09
C GLU A 26 3.09 33.47 -3.68
N ASN A 27 4.07 33.70 -4.56
CA ASN A 27 5.50 33.41 -4.34
C ASN A 27 5.87 31.93 -4.16
N LEU A 28 5.04 31.00 -4.64
CA LEU A 28 5.42 29.57 -4.69
C LEU A 28 6.43 29.34 -5.81
N ARG A 29 7.62 28.86 -5.48
CA ARG A 29 8.63 28.51 -6.48
C ARG A 29 8.26 27.22 -7.20
N GLU A 30 8.71 27.08 -8.45
CA GLU A 30 8.46 25.89 -9.26
C GLU A 30 8.99 24.62 -8.55
N GLU A 31 10.16 24.68 -7.93
CA GLU A 31 10.73 23.55 -7.18
C GLU A 31 9.88 23.17 -5.96
N GLU A 32 9.27 24.15 -5.28
CA GLU A 32 8.40 23.91 -4.14
C GLU A 32 7.09 23.26 -4.59
N TRP A 33 6.52 23.73 -5.69
CA TRP A 33 5.36 23.11 -6.31
C TRP A 33 5.65 21.66 -6.76
N GLU A 34 6.82 21.41 -7.34
CA GLU A 34 7.21 20.07 -7.77
C GLU A 34 7.32 19.10 -6.58
N GLN A 35 7.80 19.56 -5.44
CA GLN A 35 7.85 18.75 -4.21
C GLN A 35 6.46 18.53 -3.60
N LEU A 36 5.62 19.57 -3.57
CA LEU A 36 4.29 19.50 -2.99
C LEU A 36 3.34 18.65 -3.83
N SER A 37 3.37 18.77 -5.16
CA SER A 37 2.51 18.01 -6.07
C SER A 37 2.73 16.50 -5.96
N LYS A 38 3.98 16.06 -5.72
CA LYS A 38 4.33 14.64 -5.47
C LYS A 38 3.70 14.05 -4.19
N ARG A 39 3.23 14.90 -3.27
CA ARG A 39 2.50 14.46 -2.07
C ARG A 39 1.05 14.07 -2.36
N PHE A 40 0.56 14.30 -3.58
CA PHE A 40 -0.83 14.02 -3.94
C PHE A 40 -0.89 13.12 -5.18
N LEU A 41 -1.38 11.90 -5.03
CA LEU A 41 -1.47 10.93 -6.12
C LEU A 41 -2.47 11.34 -7.22
N PHE A 42 -3.37 12.29 -6.93
CA PHE A 42 -4.27 12.83 -7.95
C PHE A 42 -3.65 13.96 -8.78
N LEU A 43 -2.55 14.57 -8.31
CA LEU A 43 -1.77 15.55 -9.08
C LEU A 43 -0.61 14.86 -9.83
N SER A 44 -0.03 13.82 -9.23
CA SER A 44 1.05 13.02 -9.81
C SER A 44 0.70 11.52 -9.72
N PRO A 45 -0.17 11.01 -10.62
CA PRO A 45 -0.63 9.63 -10.58
C PRO A 45 0.51 8.63 -10.82
N PRO A 46 0.50 7.46 -10.16
CA PRO A 46 1.48 6.40 -10.39
C PRO A 46 1.36 5.84 -11.80
N ASP A 47 2.49 5.44 -12.37
CA ASP A 47 2.56 4.80 -13.69
C ASP A 47 2.18 3.32 -13.58
N ASP A 48 2.75 2.63 -12.58
CA ASP A 48 2.44 1.25 -12.25
C ASP A 48 1.85 1.12 -10.83
N SER A 49 0.63 0.61 -10.76
CA SER A 49 -0.05 0.36 -9.49
C SER A 49 -1.10 -0.74 -9.60
N VAL A 50 -1.33 -1.43 -8.48
CA VAL A 50 -2.39 -2.44 -8.37
C VAL A 50 -3.38 -2.04 -7.30
N ARG A 51 -4.63 -1.84 -7.70
CA ARG A 51 -5.72 -1.55 -6.78
C ARG A 51 -6.25 -2.86 -6.20
N THR A 52 -6.39 -2.88 -4.88
CA THR A 52 -7.00 -3.95 -4.09
C THR A 52 -8.19 -3.38 -3.30
N GLU A 53 -8.89 -4.23 -2.55
CA GLU A 53 -10.02 -3.81 -1.72
C GLU A 53 -9.61 -2.91 -0.53
N VAL A 54 -8.41 -3.11 0.01
CA VAL A 54 -7.90 -2.36 1.19
C VAL A 54 -7.17 -1.07 0.81
N GLY A 55 -6.66 -1.00 -0.43
CA GLY A 55 -5.81 0.09 -0.87
C GLY A 55 -5.23 -0.15 -2.25
N ARG A 56 -4.27 0.68 -2.64
CA ARG A 56 -3.51 0.57 -3.88
C ARG A 56 -2.03 0.41 -3.56
N LEU A 57 -1.43 -0.63 -4.14
CA LEU A 57 0.01 -0.86 -4.12
C LEU A 57 0.65 -0.05 -5.25
N LEU A 58 1.63 0.79 -4.93
CA LEU A 58 2.34 1.68 -5.86
C LEU A 58 3.70 1.05 -6.18
N LEU A 59 3.89 0.65 -7.43
CA LEU A 59 5.02 -0.18 -7.83
C LEU A 59 6.20 0.61 -8.36
N ASP A 60 5.98 1.88 -8.71
CA ASP A 60 7.03 2.81 -9.15
C ASP A 60 8.08 3.03 -8.07
N ALA A 61 9.36 3.04 -8.48
CA ALA A 61 10.48 3.26 -7.57
C ALA A 61 10.39 4.60 -6.81
N ARG A 62 9.79 5.63 -7.41
CA ARG A 62 9.61 6.96 -6.79
C ARG A 62 8.67 6.95 -5.59
N HIS A 63 7.80 5.94 -5.47
CA HIS A 63 6.86 5.79 -4.36
C HIS A 63 7.34 4.79 -3.32
N ALA A 64 8.50 4.13 -3.51
CA ALA A 64 9.05 3.20 -2.52
C ALA A 64 9.16 3.86 -1.14
N GLY A 65 8.75 3.14 -0.11
CA GLY A 65 8.71 3.65 1.26
C GLY A 65 7.59 4.65 1.54
N SER A 66 6.82 5.09 0.55
CA SER A 66 5.85 6.17 0.73
C SER A 66 4.48 5.65 1.13
N PHE A 67 3.92 6.28 2.16
CA PHE A 67 2.62 5.96 2.70
C PHE A 67 1.61 7.06 2.38
N TYR A 68 0.53 6.67 1.71
CA TYR A 68 -0.57 7.54 1.33
C TYR A 68 -1.87 7.03 1.97
N VAL A 69 -2.79 7.96 2.24
CA VAL A 69 -4.17 7.65 2.59
C VAL A 69 -5.07 8.45 1.68
N ARG A 70 -5.86 7.74 0.87
CA ARG A 70 -6.78 8.31 -0.12
C ARG A 70 -6.09 9.30 -1.05
N GLY A 71 -4.89 8.95 -1.49
CA GLY A 71 -4.07 9.75 -2.40
C GLY A 71 -3.34 10.93 -1.78
N VAL A 72 -3.37 11.10 -0.46
CA VAL A 72 -2.61 12.14 0.26
C VAL A 72 -1.44 11.50 1.00
N TRP A 73 -0.23 12.02 0.79
CA TRP A 73 0.97 11.54 1.46
C TRP A 73 0.91 11.84 2.95
N ILE A 74 1.25 10.85 3.76
CA ILE A 74 1.21 10.92 5.22
C ILE A 74 2.63 10.83 5.78
N ASN A 75 3.37 9.77 5.46
CA ASN A 75 4.72 9.56 5.96
C ASN A 75 5.58 8.70 5.00
N HIS A 76 6.81 8.46 5.44
CA HIS A 76 7.75 7.55 4.78
C HIS A 76 8.19 6.47 5.77
N ASP A 77 8.09 5.19 5.37
CA ASP A 77 8.58 4.04 6.10
C ASP A 77 9.64 3.33 5.24
N PRO A 78 10.92 3.34 5.64
CA PRO A 78 12.00 2.71 4.87
C PRO A 78 11.90 1.18 4.79
N ASP A 79 11.07 0.54 5.63
CA ASP A 79 10.86 -0.91 5.61
C ASP A 79 9.90 -1.36 4.49
N LEU A 80 9.25 -0.41 3.81
CA LEU A 80 8.38 -0.66 2.66
C LEU A 80 9.17 -0.59 1.33
N SER A 81 9.14 -1.67 0.58
CA SER A 81 9.75 -1.77 -0.75
C SER A 81 8.94 -1.10 -1.86
N ALA A 82 7.63 -0.99 -1.66
CA ALA A 82 6.68 -0.33 -2.53
C ALA A 82 6.05 0.88 -1.82
N GLY A 83 5.37 1.72 -2.58
CA GLY A 83 4.46 2.70 -1.97
C GLY A 83 3.12 2.06 -1.70
N VAL A 84 2.37 2.58 -0.73
CA VAL A 84 1.01 2.10 -0.45
C VAL A 84 0.06 3.27 -0.26
N ASP A 85 -1.17 3.12 -0.77
CA ASP A 85 -2.27 4.07 -0.60
C ASP A 85 -3.47 3.37 0.02
N LEU A 86 -3.75 3.62 1.30
CA LEU A 86 -4.82 2.94 2.03
C LEU A 86 -6.14 3.72 1.96
N PHE A 87 -7.24 2.99 1.77
CA PHE A 87 -8.57 3.61 1.61
C PHE A 87 -9.36 3.68 2.91
N ASP A 88 -9.23 2.64 3.75
CA ASP A 88 -10.00 2.50 4.98
C ASP A 88 -9.14 2.71 6.23
N ILE A 89 -8.62 3.93 6.36
CA ILE A 89 -7.92 4.40 7.55
C ILE A 89 -8.55 5.66 8.09
N ARG A 90 -8.68 5.71 9.42
CA ARG A 90 -9.03 6.93 10.15
C ARG A 90 -7.77 7.76 10.37
N LEU A 91 -7.78 8.96 9.80
CA LEU A 91 -6.81 10.00 10.12
C LEU A 91 -7.36 10.84 11.28
N ASP A 92 -6.47 11.37 12.12
CA ASP A 92 -6.85 12.42 13.06
C ASP A 92 -6.93 13.79 12.36
N ARG A 93 -7.26 14.84 13.14
CA ARG A 93 -7.36 16.22 12.65
C ARG A 93 -6.07 16.69 11.97
N ASP A 94 -4.93 16.28 12.50
CA ASP A 94 -3.61 16.76 12.05
C ASP A 94 -3.03 15.83 10.96
N ARG A 95 -3.88 14.96 10.38
CA ARG A 95 -3.55 13.98 9.34
C ARG A 95 -2.44 13.02 9.77
N ALA A 96 -2.19 12.90 11.07
CA ALA A 96 -1.40 11.80 11.58
C ALA A 96 -2.27 10.54 11.45
N ALA A 97 -1.75 9.55 10.72
CA ALA A 97 -2.38 8.25 10.74
C ALA A 97 -2.25 7.70 12.17
N VAL A 98 -3.39 7.43 12.80
CA VAL A 98 -3.46 6.77 14.11
C VAL A 98 -3.28 5.25 13.93
N LEU A 99 -2.41 4.85 13.00
CA LEU A 99 -2.17 3.46 12.65
C LEU A 99 -0.88 3.02 13.32
N ARG A 100 -0.94 1.90 14.06
CA ARG A 100 0.28 1.30 14.61
C ARG A 100 1.06 0.64 13.47
N LYS A 101 2.40 0.61 13.57
CA LYS A 101 3.24 -0.05 12.55
C LYS A 101 2.81 -1.50 12.28
N SER A 102 2.48 -2.26 13.33
CA SER A 102 1.98 -3.63 13.16
C SER A 102 0.68 -3.71 12.35
N ASP A 103 -0.25 -2.75 12.51
CA ASP A 103 -1.46 -2.72 11.69
C ASP A 103 -1.12 -2.41 10.22
N LEU A 104 -0.15 -1.53 9.97
CA LEU A 104 0.37 -1.26 8.63
C LEU A 104 0.97 -2.52 8.00
N ASP A 105 1.84 -3.22 8.73
CA ASP A 105 2.49 -4.46 8.28
C ASP A 105 1.46 -5.51 7.87
N HIS A 106 0.38 -5.66 8.65
CA HIS A 106 -0.74 -6.53 8.33
C HIS A 106 -1.44 -6.10 7.03
N GLN A 107 -1.76 -4.82 6.89
CA GLN A 107 -2.42 -4.32 5.68
C GLN A 107 -1.55 -4.51 4.45
N VAL A 108 -0.27 -4.13 4.50
CA VAL A 108 0.65 -4.24 3.37
C VAL A 108 0.91 -5.70 3.00
N SER A 109 1.17 -6.58 3.99
CA SER A 109 1.36 -8.01 3.75
C SER A 109 0.14 -8.64 3.06
N SER A 110 -1.08 -8.32 3.52
CA SER A 110 -2.31 -8.79 2.88
C SER A 110 -2.50 -8.23 1.48
N MET A 111 -2.10 -6.97 1.25
CA MET A 111 -2.23 -6.28 -0.02
C MET A 111 -1.34 -6.89 -1.09
N TRP A 112 -0.11 -7.27 -0.74
CA TRP A 112 0.80 -7.96 -1.66
C TRP A 112 0.24 -9.30 -2.15
N VAL A 113 -0.26 -10.15 -1.24
CA VAL A 113 -0.85 -11.43 -1.63
C VAL A 113 -2.03 -11.22 -2.59
N ARG A 114 -2.90 -10.24 -2.29
CA ARG A 114 -4.03 -9.89 -3.17
C ARG A 114 -3.57 -9.30 -4.50
N ALA A 115 -2.54 -8.48 -4.50
CA ALA A 115 -1.99 -7.89 -5.71
C ALA A 115 -1.41 -8.95 -6.64
N VAL A 116 -0.72 -9.97 -6.11
CA VAL A 116 -0.22 -11.12 -6.89
C VAL A 116 -1.36 -11.92 -7.50
N LYS A 117 -2.47 -12.12 -6.78
CA LYS A 117 -3.66 -12.80 -7.33
C LYS A 117 -4.31 -12.02 -8.47
N LEU A 118 -4.42 -10.71 -8.32
CA LEU A 118 -5.01 -9.83 -9.34
C LEU A 118 -4.08 -9.64 -10.55
N ASN A 119 -2.77 -9.64 -10.31
CA ASN A 119 -1.75 -9.48 -11.32
C ASN A 119 -0.61 -10.49 -11.10
N PRO A 120 -0.72 -11.70 -11.71
CA PRO A 120 0.30 -12.73 -11.59
C PRO A 120 1.70 -12.32 -12.07
N ALA A 121 1.84 -11.26 -12.87
CA ALA A 121 3.14 -10.72 -13.25
C ALA A 121 3.97 -10.24 -12.03
N LEU A 122 3.33 -9.98 -10.89
CA LEU A 122 3.99 -9.58 -9.65
C LEU A 122 4.58 -10.76 -8.86
N GLN A 123 4.29 -12.00 -9.25
CA GLN A 123 4.72 -13.21 -8.54
C GLN A 123 6.23 -13.25 -8.34
N GLN A 124 7.02 -12.92 -9.37
CA GLN A 124 8.48 -12.88 -9.27
C GLN A 124 8.93 -11.82 -8.25
N ARG A 125 8.37 -10.61 -8.33
CA ARG A 125 8.72 -9.51 -7.41
C ARG A 125 8.35 -9.86 -5.97
N TYR A 126 7.20 -10.49 -5.75
CA TYR A 126 6.78 -10.93 -4.41
C TYR A 126 7.69 -12.05 -3.88
N PHE A 127 8.07 -13.00 -4.73
CA PHE A 127 9.05 -14.04 -4.37
C PHE A 127 10.40 -13.42 -3.96
N GLU A 128 10.87 -12.41 -4.68
CA GLU A 128 12.11 -11.70 -4.34
C GLU A 128 12.02 -10.97 -3.00
N LEU A 129 10.85 -10.43 -2.64
CA LEU A 129 10.62 -9.84 -1.32
C LEU A 129 10.68 -10.88 -0.20
N LEU A 130 10.06 -12.05 -0.41
CA LEU A 130 10.09 -13.16 0.55
C LEU A 130 11.49 -13.77 0.71
N ALA A 131 12.27 -13.79 -0.36
CA ALA A 131 13.62 -14.37 -0.39
C ALA A 131 14.70 -13.38 0.10
N ALA A 132 14.37 -12.12 0.31
CA ALA A 132 15.32 -11.13 0.79
C ALA A 132 15.68 -11.38 2.26
N ASP A 133 16.96 -11.21 2.61
CA ASP A 133 17.45 -11.38 3.99
C ASP A 133 16.98 -10.25 4.95
N ALA A 134 16.35 -9.20 4.42
CA ALA A 134 15.84 -8.07 5.19
C ALA A 134 14.37 -8.28 5.55
N THR A 135 14.03 -8.16 6.85
CA THR A 135 12.64 -8.06 7.29
C THR A 135 12.03 -6.79 6.71
N ARG A 136 11.03 -6.95 5.83
CA ARG A 136 10.29 -5.84 5.23
C ARG A 136 8.84 -5.88 5.65
N SER A 137 8.25 -4.71 5.83
CA SER A 137 6.82 -4.54 6.12
C SER A 137 5.94 -5.19 5.04
N ASP A 138 6.44 -5.27 3.80
CA ASP A 138 5.77 -5.92 2.67
C ASP A 138 5.41 -7.40 2.89
N VAL A 139 6.21 -8.11 3.69
CA VAL A 139 6.13 -9.57 3.85
C VAL A 139 6.14 -10.01 5.31
N ALA A 140 6.05 -9.06 6.26
CA ALA A 140 6.17 -9.30 7.69
C ALA A 140 5.15 -10.31 8.24
N HIS A 141 4.00 -10.44 7.58
CA HIS A 141 2.91 -11.35 7.95
C HIS A 141 2.45 -12.22 6.77
N ALA A 142 3.34 -12.50 5.81
CA ALA A 142 3.01 -13.28 4.62
C ALA A 142 2.41 -14.65 4.96
N GLU A 143 2.87 -15.28 6.04
CA GLU A 143 2.39 -16.58 6.54
C GLU A 143 0.92 -16.57 6.99
N LEU A 144 0.37 -15.41 7.32
CA LEU A 144 -1.04 -15.27 7.73
C LEU A 144 -1.98 -15.05 6.56
N TYR A 145 -1.47 -14.58 5.42
CA TYR A 145 -2.29 -14.13 4.29
C TYR A 145 -2.13 -14.97 3.03
N CYS A 146 -1.01 -15.68 2.87
CA CYS A 146 -0.85 -16.64 1.77
C CYS A 146 -1.84 -17.79 1.95
N ASP A 147 -2.73 -17.96 0.99
CA ASP A 147 -3.54 -19.17 0.85
C ASP A 147 -2.86 -20.16 -0.10
N ASP A 148 -3.52 -21.29 -0.35
CA ASP A 148 -2.96 -22.40 -1.13
C ASP A 148 -2.53 -21.94 -2.53
N ASP A 149 -3.35 -21.14 -3.22
CA ASP A 149 -3.02 -20.59 -4.54
C ASP A 149 -1.76 -19.70 -4.52
N ALA A 150 -1.66 -18.80 -3.54
CA ALA A 150 -0.48 -17.96 -3.37
C ALA A 150 0.76 -18.80 -3.05
N CYS A 151 0.62 -19.81 -2.19
CA CYS A 151 1.69 -20.74 -1.83
C CYS A 151 2.15 -21.55 -3.05
N GLU A 152 1.23 -22.03 -3.87
CA GLU A 152 1.54 -22.76 -5.10
C GLU A 152 2.29 -21.90 -6.11
N ALA A 153 1.88 -20.64 -6.26
CA ALA A 153 2.59 -19.67 -7.11
C ALA A 153 4.01 -19.43 -6.61
N ILE A 154 4.19 -19.15 -5.31
CA ILE A 154 5.53 -18.97 -4.71
C ILE A 154 6.38 -20.23 -4.88
N ALA A 155 5.81 -21.42 -4.65
CA ALA A 155 6.48 -22.69 -4.82
C ALA A 155 6.87 -22.96 -6.28
N ALA A 156 6.02 -22.57 -7.24
CA ALA A 156 6.32 -22.66 -8.66
C ALA A 156 7.52 -21.78 -9.03
N GLU A 157 7.57 -20.55 -8.52
CA GLU A 157 8.69 -19.63 -8.76
C GLU A 157 9.99 -20.14 -8.12
N PHE A 158 9.92 -20.69 -6.91
CA PHE A 158 11.05 -21.37 -6.27
C PHE A 158 11.58 -22.53 -7.13
N ARG A 159 10.70 -23.45 -7.56
CA ARG A 159 11.08 -24.60 -8.40
C ARG A 159 11.66 -24.18 -9.74
N ARG A 160 11.12 -23.11 -10.34
CA ARG A 160 11.64 -22.53 -11.58
C ARG A 160 13.09 -22.06 -11.41
N ARG A 161 13.41 -21.44 -10.26
CA ARG A 161 14.73 -20.85 -9.99
C ARG A 161 15.76 -21.85 -9.46
N PHE A 162 15.34 -22.80 -8.63
CA PHE A 162 16.23 -23.69 -7.88
C PHE A 162 16.05 -25.18 -8.20
N GLY A 163 15.17 -25.54 -9.14
CA GLY A 163 14.92 -26.90 -9.57
C GLY A 163 14.35 -27.77 -8.45
N ARG A 164 15.03 -28.88 -8.15
CA ARG A 164 14.62 -29.87 -7.13
C ARG A 164 15.05 -29.52 -5.71
N SER A 165 15.56 -28.31 -5.50
CA SER A 165 15.92 -27.83 -4.17
C SER A 165 14.70 -27.80 -3.25
N ILE A 166 14.94 -27.81 -1.93
CA ILE A 166 13.89 -27.68 -0.92
C ILE A 166 14.20 -26.40 -0.13
N PRO A 167 13.24 -25.47 0.04
CA PRO A 167 13.44 -24.32 0.89
C PRO A 167 13.57 -24.76 2.34
N VAL A 168 14.58 -24.26 3.04
CA VAL A 168 14.84 -24.60 4.45
C VAL A 168 14.90 -23.30 5.24
N GLY A 169 14.08 -23.20 6.28
CA GLY A 169 14.12 -22.06 7.19
C GLY A 169 15.48 -21.98 7.90
N LEU A 170 15.99 -20.76 8.13
CA LEU A 170 17.28 -20.54 8.79
C LEU A 170 17.39 -21.26 10.14
N LYS A 171 16.28 -21.32 10.91
CA LYS A 171 16.21 -22.03 12.20
C LYS A 171 16.37 -23.55 12.06
N ASP A 172 16.02 -24.10 10.90
CA ASP A 172 16.03 -25.54 10.62
C ASP A 172 17.26 -25.98 9.83
N ALA A 173 18.10 -25.07 9.33
CA ALA A 173 19.24 -25.38 8.47
C ALA A 173 20.25 -26.38 9.09
N GLY A 174 20.37 -26.40 10.42
CA GLY A 174 21.18 -27.36 11.18
C GLY A 174 20.40 -28.55 11.76
N SER A 175 19.11 -28.67 11.47
CA SER A 175 18.24 -29.71 12.02
C SER A 175 18.57 -31.10 11.46
N TRP A 176 18.40 -32.13 12.28
CA TRP A 176 18.55 -33.52 11.86
C TRP A 176 17.61 -33.89 10.69
N LYS A 177 16.44 -33.23 10.59
CA LYS A 177 15.50 -33.40 9.46
C LYS A 177 16.13 -32.98 8.14
N VAL A 178 16.84 -31.85 8.14
CA VAL A 178 17.55 -31.35 6.95
C VAL A 178 18.75 -32.24 6.63
N ALA A 179 19.44 -32.73 7.65
CA ALA A 179 20.52 -33.70 7.45
C ALA A 179 20.03 -35.03 6.85
N GLN A 180 18.81 -35.48 7.18
CA GLN A 180 18.18 -36.63 6.56
C GLN A 180 17.78 -36.35 5.11
N LEU A 181 17.12 -35.22 4.83
CA LEU A 181 16.76 -34.83 3.47
C LEU A 181 17.98 -34.75 2.53
N ARG A 182 19.13 -34.29 3.03
CA ARG A 182 20.39 -34.28 2.26
C ARG A 182 20.92 -35.67 1.89
N LYS A 183 20.55 -36.71 2.64
CA LYS A 183 20.96 -38.10 2.35
C LYS A 183 20.03 -38.80 1.35
N GLU A 184 18.81 -38.27 1.19
CA GLU A 184 17.77 -38.82 0.30
C GLU A 184 17.77 -38.16 -1.09
N GLN A 185 18.62 -37.16 -1.32
CA GLN A 185 18.87 -36.50 -2.61
C GLN A 185 20.08 -37.09 -3.32
#